data_AF-A0A2G6KX92-F1
#
_entry.id   AF-A0A2G6KX92-F1
#
_cell.length_a   1.000
_cell.length_b   1.000
_cell.length_c   1.000
_cell.angle_alpha   90.00
_cell.angle_beta   90.00
_cell.angle_gamma   90.00
#
_symmetry.space_group_name_H-M   'P 1'
#
loop_
_entity.id
_entity.type
_entity.pdbx_description
1 polymer ?
#
loop_
_entity_poly.entity_id
_entity_poly.type
_entity_poly.pdbx_seq_one_letter_code
_entity_poly.pdbx_strand_id
1 'polypeptide(L)' 'MVQRYIDLAHEHGLHPVHMALAFVTKRFFVGSSIIGATTLEQLKTSLDSVEVTLSDAVLAGIEAIHAAHPNPGLY' A
#
# COMPACT_ATOMS: atom_id res chain seq x y z
N MET A 1 5.67 5.23 -11.99
CA MET A 1 5.06 3.99 -11.47
C MET A 1 4.39 4.23 -10.11
N VAL A 2 5.11 4.77 -9.12
CA VAL A 2 4.54 5.12 -7.79
C VAL A 2 3.27 5.99 -7.89
N GLN A 3 3.26 6.98 -8.79
CA GLN A 3 2.10 7.86 -8.99
C GLN A 3 0.80 7.09 -9.29
N ARG A 4 0.85 5.99 -10.05
CA ARG A 4 -0.36 5.20 -10.35
C ARG A 4 -0.99 4.57 -9.11
N TYR A 5 -0.16 4.15 -8.16
CA TYR A 5 -0.64 3.63 -6.88
C TYR A 5 -1.18 4.75 -5.98
N ILE A 6 -0.57 5.94 -6.04
CA ILE A 6 -1.09 7.12 -5.34
C ILE A 6 -2.46 7.51 -5.91
N ASP A 7 -2.58 7.57 -7.23
CA ASP A 7 -3.83 7.90 -7.93
C ASP A 7 -4.93 6.88 -7.58
N LEU A 8 -4.62 5.58 -7.65
CA LEU A 8 -5.54 4.51 -7.24
C LEU A 8 -5.99 4.68 -5.78
N ALA A 9 -5.07 4.99 -4.86
CA ALA A 9 -5.42 5.21 -3.47
C ALA A 9 -6.41 6.39 -3.34
N HIS A 10 -6.12 7.51 -4.00
CA HIS A 10 -6.99 8.70 -3.96
C HIS A 10 -8.35 8.46 -4.61
N GLU A 11 -8.42 7.75 -5.74
CA GLU A 11 -9.67 7.37 -6.42
C GLU A 11 -10.59 6.55 -5.52
N HIS A 12 -10.00 5.77 -4.61
CA HIS A 12 -10.72 4.97 -3.62
C HIS A 12 -10.82 5.62 -2.22
N GLY A 13 -10.43 6.89 -2.08
CA GLY A 13 -10.49 7.63 -0.81
C GLY A 13 -9.54 7.12 0.27
N LEU A 14 -8.47 6.40 -0.12
CA LEU A 14 -7.46 5.84 0.77
C LEU A 14 -6.22 6.74 0.82
N HIS A 15 -5.60 6.79 2.00
CA HIS A 15 -4.25 7.33 2.11
C HIS A 15 -3.24 6.33 1.48
N PRO A 16 -2.31 6.78 0.62
CA PRO A 16 -1.39 5.87 -0.09
C PRO A 16 -0.55 4.98 0.83
N VAL A 17 -0.09 5.52 1.96
CA VAL A 17 0.68 4.74 2.96
C VAL A 17 -0.18 3.64 3.56
N HIS A 18 -1.46 3.94 3.87
CA HIS A 18 -2.35 2.94 4.42
C HIS A 18 -2.64 1.84 3.41
N MET A 19 -2.88 2.20 2.15
CA MET A 19 -3.11 1.23 1.08
C MET A 19 -1.91 0.28 0.93
N ALA A 20 -0.70 0.82 0.88
CA ALA A 20 0.53 0.04 0.73
C ALA A 20 0.77 -0.90 1.92
N LEU A 21 0.68 -0.39 3.15
CA LEU A 21 0.93 -1.19 4.35
C LEU A 21 -0.16 -2.24 4.60
N ALA A 22 -1.43 -1.92 4.35
CA ALA A 22 -2.53 -2.88 4.43
C ALA A 22 -2.38 -4.00 3.39
N PHE A 23 -1.91 -3.67 2.18
CA PHE A 23 -1.66 -4.65 1.13
C PHE A 23 -0.58 -5.66 1.52
N VAL A 24 0.55 -5.20 2.04
CA VAL A 24 1.69 -6.05 2.40
C VAL A 24 1.40 -6.86 3.67
N THR A 25 0.89 -6.21 4.71
CA THR A 25 0.72 -6.83 6.04
C THR A 25 -0.33 -7.95 6.04
N LYS A 26 -1.34 -7.90 5.16
CA LYS A 26 -2.39 -8.94 5.08
C LYS A 26 -2.00 -10.16 4.25
N ARG A 27 -0.76 -10.25 3.73
CA ARG A 27 -0.31 -11.42 2.97
C ARG A 27 0.03 -12.55 3.92
N PHE A 28 -0.47 -13.76 3.62
CA PHE A 28 -0.36 -14.93 4.50
C PHE A 28 1.08 -15.32 4.87
N PHE A 29 2.06 -14.93 4.05
CA PHE A 29 3.48 -15.23 4.26
C PHE A 29 4.26 -14.11 4.97
N VAL A 30 3.60 -13.00 5.33
CA VAL A 30 4.24 -11.87 6.02
C VAL A 30 4.04 -12.03 7.52
N GLY A 31 5.14 -12.30 8.25
CA GLY A 31 5.12 -12.40 9.71
C GLY A 31 5.14 -11.04 10.42
N SER A 32 5.85 -10.06 9.85
CA SER A 32 5.91 -8.68 10.35
C SER A 32 6.30 -7.70 9.24
N SER A 33 5.95 -6.43 9.43
CA SER A 33 6.30 -5.32 8.54
C SER A 33 7.26 -4.35 9.25
N ILE A 34 8.39 -4.03 8.61
CA ILE A 34 9.35 -3.05 9.14
C ILE A 34 8.97 -1.66 8.62
N ILE A 35 8.66 -0.75 9.54
CA ILE A 35 8.22 0.62 9.21
C ILE A 35 9.38 1.59 9.46
N GLY A 36 9.74 2.39 8.46
CA GLY A 36 10.66 3.51 8.60
C GLY A 36 9.91 4.81 8.84
N ALA A 37 10.19 5.49 9.95
CA ALA A 37 9.62 6.80 10.27
C ALA A 37 10.67 7.67 10.96
N THR A 38 10.75 8.95 10.59
CA THR A 38 11.61 9.94 11.24
C THR A 38 10.84 10.84 12.21
N THR A 39 9.50 10.78 12.19
CA THR A 39 8.62 11.52 13.08
C THR A 39 7.55 10.61 13.70
N LEU A 40 7.01 11.01 14.85
CA LEU A 40 5.90 10.29 15.51
C LEU A 40 4.61 10.32 14.69
N GLU A 41 4.38 11.39 13.93
CA GLU A 41 3.22 11.50 13.04
C GLU A 41 3.27 10.45 11.92
N GLN A 42 4.43 10.29 11.27
CA GLN A 42 4.63 9.25 10.25
C GLN A 42 4.43 7.85 10.82
N LEU A 43 4.97 7.61 12.02
CA LEU A 43 4.77 6.33 12.71
C LEU A 43 3.29 6.08 12.99
N LYS A 44 2.57 7.08 13.52
CA LYS A 44 1.14 6.98 13.82
C LYS A 44 0.33 6.65 12.56
N THR A 45 0.51 7.40 11.48
CA THR A 45 -0.11 7.13 10.17
C THR A 45 0.19 5.71 9.69
N SER A 46 1.42 5.22 9.90
CA SER A 46 1.78 3.87 9.49
C SER A 46 1.10 2.79 10.33
N LEU A 47 0.91 3.01 11.63
CA LEU A 47 0.21 2.10 12.52
C LEU A 47 -1.30 2.05 12.23
N ASP A 48 -1.92 3.19 11.92
CA ASP A 48 -3.35 3.30 11.59
C ASP A 48 -3.71 2.48 10.32
N SER A 49 -2.71 2.12 9.50
CA SER A 49 -2.90 1.24 8.33
C SER A 49 -3.42 -0.17 8.66
N VAL A 50 -3.22 -0.66 9.90
CA VAL A 50 -3.64 -2.01 10.30
C VAL A 50 -5.17 -2.18 10.28
N GLU A 51 -5.90 -1.09 10.49
CA GLU A 51 -7.37 -1.08 10.51
C GLU A 51 -7.96 -1.02 9.09
N VAL A 52 -7.14 -0.71 8.09
CA VAL A 52 -7.59 -0.58 6.70
C VAL A 52 -7.81 -1.95 6.07
N THR A 53 -8.98 -2.15 5.49
CA THR A 53 -9.31 -3.31 4.67
C THR A 53 -9.48 -2.88 3.23
N LEU A 54 -8.64 -3.43 2.36
CA LEU A 54 -8.70 -3.14 0.93
C LEU A 54 -9.87 -3.90 0.31
N SER A 55 -10.67 -3.19 -0.48
CA SER A 55 -11.75 -3.81 -1.25
C SER A 55 -11.17 -4.60 -2.44
N ASP A 56 -11.98 -5.51 -2.97
CA ASP A 56 -11.61 -6.29 -4.16
C ASP A 56 -11.28 -5.39 -5.37
N ALA A 57 -11.96 -4.24 -5.49
CA ALA A 57 -11.68 -3.26 -6.54
C ALA A 57 -10.26 -2.67 -6.41
N VAL A 58 -9.85 -2.32 -5.18
CA VAL A 58 -8.50 -1.80 -4.92
C VAL A 58 -7.45 -2.89 -5.18
N LEU A 59 -7.70 -4.12 -4.73
CA LEU A 59 -6.81 -5.25 -4.98
C LEU A 59 -6.65 -5.52 -6.49
N ALA A 60 -7.75 -5.54 -7.24
CA ALA A 60 -7.72 -5.69 -8.69
C ALA A 60 -6.96 -4.54 -9.38
N GLY A 61 -7.11 -3.30 -8.91
CA GLY A 61 -6.35 -2.15 -9.39
C GLY A 61 -4.85 -2.30 -9.15
N ILE A 62 -4.45 -2.76 -7.97
CA ILE A 62 -3.04 -3.03 -7.64
C ILE A 62 -2.46 -4.10 -8.59
N GLU A 63 -3.17 -5.20 -8.78
CA GLU A 63 -2.74 -6.28 -9.69
C GLU A 63 -2.64 -5.80 -11.15
N ALA A 64 -3.58 -4.96 -11.62
CA ALA A 64 -3.52 -4.40 -12.96
C ALA A 64 -2.31 -3.47 -13.16
N ILE A 65 -2.02 -2.61 -12.18
CA ILE A 65 -0.83 -1.74 -12.22
C ILE A 65 0.45 -2.59 -12.19
N HIS A 66 0.48 -3.63 -11.35
CA HIS A 66 1.62 -4.54 -11.25
C HIS A 66 1.83 -5.34 -12.54
N ALA A 67 0.78 -5.88 -13.15
CA ALA A 67 0.84 -6.62 -14.41
C ALA A 67 1.32 -5.76 -15.59
N ALA A 68 0.96 -4.47 -15.61
CA ALA A 68 1.47 -3.51 -16.60
C ALA A 68 2.95 -3.16 -16.39
N HIS A 69 3.49 -3.41 -15.19
CA HIS A 69 4.85 -3.06 -14.78
C HIS A 69 5.48 -4.18 -13.92
N PRO A 70 5.74 -5.38 -14.48
CA PRO A 70 6.03 -6.59 -13.71
C PRO A 70 7.37 -6.58 -12.94
N ASN A 71 8.17 -5.51 -13.01
CA ASN A 71 9.34 -5.34 -12.14
C ASN A 71 9.75 -3.86 -12.03
N PRO A 72 9.16 -3.08 -11.10
CA PRO A 72 9.38 -1.65 -11.01
C PRO A 72 10.68 -1.25 -10.28
N GLY A 73 11.44 -2.20 -9.72
CA GLY A 73 12.62 -1.94 -8.88
C GLY A 73 13.98 -2.06 -9.56
N LEU A 74 14.02 -2.23 -10.90
CA LEU A 74 15.25 -2.41 -11.68
C LEU A 74 15.79 -1.12 -12.34
N TYR A 75 15.22 0.05 -12.03
CA TYR A 75 15.64 1.33 -12.63
C TYR A 75 15.60 2.47 -11.61
#